data_AF-N2AEH1-F1
#
_entry.id   AF-N2AEH1-F1
#
_cell.length_a   1.000
_cell.length_b   1.000
_cell.length_c   1.000
_cell.angle_alpha   90.00
_cell.angle_beta   90.00
_cell.angle_gamma   90.00
#
_symmetry.space_group_name_H-M   'P 1'
#
loop_
_entity.id
_entity.type
_entity.pdbx_description
1 polymer ?
#
loop_
_entity_poly.entity_id
_entity_poly.type
_entity_poly.pdbx_seq_one_letter_code
_entity_poly.pdbx_strand_id
1 'polypeptide(L)'
;MNAKQLIAGGMAVLVLAGGIFGTSIQVQAGTALQVQERGKTDVLPTSSAPNMKTEFYSVDDLGVRAGKNCLKRIQVDDSYHLSESIWADQGSDYYFSLLNTEEKKLYLNLKKQADRYMTGTEEFQMTEVNRNGENVPIYIMPLMSYEGLSTAQMKRVFYCFMFENPQYYFMRNSVVYSETTNMMTVGLYKVFSDGNTRAEYTRRFAQQLQIWDEQVSAVQTPVEKEAVIHKIVCDHVVYYETMDVADPDDRQMSQSCISAVLFERKTVCAGYAQLFTLLCGRAGITCVTVTSPGHAWNKVRMGNVWYNVDCTWNDCRGDEMFLNVTDSQLLEADSPVQEHVLSEEWKETAPACTAAFDPDAANGADAQANVFAPEMVTDTINVDNTQAARLTVGFEQAEKCDGYEIWYASNAGMLPADQVETESVSFVIEGLKSGKDYYIRVRPYRWDSKGEKLYGTFSKKVKVTVL
;
A
#
# COMPACT_ATOMS: atom_id res chain seq x y z
N MET A 1 -12.01 14.06 20.51
CA MET A 1 -11.55 15.46 20.39
C MET A 1 -10.68 15.55 19.14
N ASN A 2 -11.03 16.44 18.21
CA ASN A 2 -10.62 16.40 16.79
C ASN A 2 -9.21 16.97 16.54
N ALA A 3 -8.40 16.23 15.79
CA ALA A 3 -7.03 16.55 15.39
C ALA A 3 -6.97 17.52 14.18
N LYS A 4 -7.48 18.75 14.35
CA LYS A 4 -7.40 19.82 13.32
C LYS A 4 -6.75 21.13 13.82
N GLN A 5 -5.89 21.10 14.85
CA GLN A 5 -5.35 22.34 15.46
C GLN A 5 -3.84 22.36 15.77
N LEU A 6 -2.99 21.69 14.99
CA LEU A 6 -1.52 21.72 15.23
C LEU A 6 -0.64 22.19 14.06
N ILE A 7 -1.18 23.00 13.14
CA ILE A 7 -0.39 23.76 12.16
C ILE A 7 -0.82 25.24 12.19
N ALA A 8 -0.76 25.84 13.37
CA ALA A 8 -0.89 27.29 13.56
C ALA A 8 0.05 27.72 14.70
N GLY A 9 1.33 27.82 14.39
CA GLY A 9 2.35 28.19 15.36
C GLY A 9 3.74 28.31 14.77
N GLY A 10 3.92 29.24 13.82
CA GLY A 10 5.22 29.47 13.21
C GLY A 10 5.29 30.59 12.17
N MET A 11 4.50 31.65 12.33
CA MET A 11 4.58 32.85 11.47
C MET A 11 4.32 34.08 12.33
N ALA A 12 5.41 34.76 12.72
CA ALA A 12 5.56 36.21 12.89
C ALA A 12 6.62 36.51 13.95
N VAL A 13 7.77 37.05 13.53
CA VAL A 13 8.29 38.38 13.88
C VAL A 13 9.66 38.51 13.23
N LEU A 14 9.77 39.31 12.17
CA LEU A 14 11.05 39.88 11.75
C LEU A 14 10.82 41.34 11.39
N VAL A 15 11.16 42.22 12.32
CA VAL A 15 11.30 43.68 12.09
C VAL A 15 12.78 44.01 12.16
N LEU A 16 13.31 44.42 11.01
CA LEU A 16 14.44 45.31 10.72
C LEU A 16 15.47 45.62 11.83
N ALA A 17 16.75 45.28 11.58
CA ALA A 17 17.90 46.21 11.66
C ALA A 17 19.23 45.56 11.18
N GLY A 18 19.90 46.21 10.20
CA GLY A 18 21.36 46.21 9.88
C GLY A 18 22.08 44.86 9.70
N GLY A 19 22.80 44.53 8.62
CA GLY A 19 23.48 45.29 7.59
C GLY A 19 24.73 44.50 7.18
N ILE A 20 25.15 44.65 5.92
CA ILE A 20 26.52 44.45 5.37
C ILE A 20 26.87 43.04 4.79
N PHE A 21 26.83 42.99 3.43
CA PHE A 21 27.57 42.17 2.44
C PHE A 21 27.47 40.63 2.51
N GLY A 22 27.22 39.87 1.44
CA GLY A 22 27.24 40.12 0.00
C GLY A 22 26.68 38.92 -0.79
N THR A 23 26.57 39.11 -2.10
CA THR A 23 26.14 38.18 -3.18
C THR A 23 24.69 37.68 -3.13
N SER A 24 23.81 38.49 -3.72
CA SER A 24 22.48 38.12 -4.19
C SER A 24 22.55 37.21 -5.42
N ILE A 25 22.03 35.98 -5.32
CA ILE A 25 21.53 35.25 -6.49
C ILE A 25 20.06 35.67 -6.64
N GLN A 26 19.77 36.50 -7.63
CA GLN A 26 18.41 36.82 -8.04
C GLN A 26 17.76 35.56 -8.63
N VAL A 27 16.80 34.97 -7.91
CA VAL A 27 15.81 34.08 -8.55
C VAL A 27 14.78 35.00 -9.18
N GLN A 28 14.91 35.17 -10.50
CA GLN A 28 14.02 35.99 -11.30
C GLN A 28 12.69 35.24 -11.48
N ALA A 29 11.62 35.78 -10.90
CA ALA A 29 10.26 35.40 -11.22
C ALA A 29 9.93 35.89 -12.65
N GLY A 30 9.62 34.94 -13.53
CA GLY A 30 9.19 35.13 -14.91
C GLY A 30 9.24 33.76 -15.59
N THR A 31 8.25 33.27 -16.31
CA THR A 31 7.25 33.95 -17.13
C THR A 31 6.12 32.96 -17.40
N ALA A 32 4.91 33.46 -17.66
CA ALA A 32 3.77 32.66 -18.09
C ALA A 32 4.18 31.66 -19.20
N LEU A 33 3.99 30.37 -18.95
CA LEU A 33 4.13 29.32 -19.95
C LEU A 33 3.04 29.55 -21.01
N GLN A 34 3.46 29.90 -22.22
CA GLN A 34 2.61 29.77 -23.39
C GLN A 34 2.23 28.29 -23.53
N VAL A 35 0.93 28.01 -23.46
CA VAL A 35 0.36 26.71 -23.82
C VAL A 35 0.66 26.50 -25.30
N GLN A 36 1.65 25.67 -25.61
CA GLN A 36 1.85 25.15 -26.95
C GLN A 36 0.74 24.13 -27.19
N GLU A 37 -0.17 24.41 -28.14
CA GLU A 37 -1.18 23.46 -28.58
C GLU A 37 -0.50 22.14 -28.99
N ARG A 38 -0.79 21.08 -28.24
CA ARG A 38 -0.20 19.75 -28.42
C ARG A 38 -0.95 19.06 -29.56
N GLY A 39 -0.27 18.79 -30.67
CA GLY A 39 -0.80 17.92 -31.72
C GLY A 39 -0.90 16.50 -31.17
N LYS A 40 -2.12 16.08 -30.78
CA LYS A 40 -2.43 14.68 -30.47
C LYS A 40 -2.34 13.89 -31.78
N THR A 41 -1.50 12.87 -31.81
CA THR A 41 -1.39 11.97 -32.96
C THR A 41 -2.41 10.87 -32.84
N ASP A 42 -3.20 10.61 -33.89
CA ASP A 42 -4.12 9.45 -34.03
C ASP A 42 -3.38 8.09 -34.04
N VAL A 43 -2.09 8.07 -33.71
CA VAL A 43 -1.27 6.87 -33.69
C VAL A 43 -1.41 6.26 -32.30
N LEU A 44 -2.34 5.30 -32.18
CA LEU A 44 -2.35 4.32 -31.10
C LEU A 44 -0.92 3.78 -30.88
N PRO A 45 -0.48 3.52 -29.65
CA PRO A 45 0.79 2.85 -29.41
C PRO A 45 0.81 1.52 -30.18
N THR A 46 1.48 1.48 -31.35
CA THR A 46 1.60 0.26 -32.17
C THR A 46 2.77 -0.63 -31.72
N SER A 47 3.48 -0.23 -30.66
CA SER A 47 4.53 -1.05 -30.06
C SER A 47 3.97 -1.71 -28.81
N SER A 48 4.05 -3.04 -28.74
CA SER A 48 3.89 -3.80 -27.51
C SER A 48 4.65 -3.08 -26.39
N ALA A 49 3.94 -2.45 -25.46
CA ALA A 49 4.56 -1.95 -24.25
C ALA A 49 5.37 -3.11 -23.64
N PRO A 50 6.56 -2.85 -23.09
CA PRO A 50 7.33 -3.90 -22.43
C PRO A 50 6.46 -4.59 -21.39
N ASN A 51 6.60 -5.91 -21.32
CA ASN A 51 5.74 -6.76 -20.50
C ASN A 51 5.71 -6.21 -19.07
N MET A 52 4.54 -5.80 -18.58
CA MET A 52 4.37 -5.20 -17.25
C MET A 52 4.37 -6.26 -16.14
N LYS A 53 4.96 -7.41 -16.45
CA LYS A 53 4.99 -8.59 -15.61
C LYS A 53 6.00 -8.39 -14.49
N THR A 54 5.54 -8.66 -13.27
CA THR A 54 6.40 -8.74 -12.10
C THR A 54 7.52 -9.75 -12.31
N GLU A 55 8.77 -9.31 -12.08
CA GLU A 55 9.93 -10.17 -12.22
C GLU A 55 10.19 -10.96 -10.93
N PHE A 56 10.16 -12.29 -11.02
CA PHE A 56 10.41 -13.17 -9.88
C PHE A 56 11.68 -13.99 -10.12
N TYR A 57 12.69 -13.76 -9.29
CA TYR A 57 14.00 -14.42 -9.37
C TYR A 57 14.14 -15.41 -8.22
N SER A 58 14.08 -16.70 -8.51
CA SER A 58 14.33 -17.75 -7.52
C SER A 58 15.84 -18.01 -7.37
N VAL A 59 16.32 -18.09 -6.13
CA VAL A 59 17.70 -18.42 -5.79
C VAL A 59 17.77 -19.41 -4.64
N ASP A 60 18.84 -20.19 -4.56
CA ASP A 60 18.92 -21.29 -3.58
C ASP A 60 19.35 -20.84 -2.18
N ASP A 61 20.10 -19.74 -2.06
CA ASP A 61 20.89 -19.41 -0.86
C ASP A 61 20.74 -17.95 -0.37
N LEU A 62 19.61 -17.28 -0.66
CA LEU A 62 19.39 -15.84 -0.38
C LEU A 62 19.75 -15.44 1.06
N GLY A 63 19.46 -16.30 2.06
CA GLY A 63 19.79 -16.07 3.47
C GLY A 63 21.25 -16.35 3.88
N VAL A 64 22.06 -17.00 3.03
CA VAL A 64 23.49 -17.26 3.27
C VAL A 64 24.34 -16.06 2.83
N ARG A 65 23.90 -15.33 1.79
CA ARG A 65 24.62 -14.18 1.22
C ARG A 65 24.34 -12.85 1.93
N ALA A 66 23.14 -12.68 2.50
CA ALA A 66 22.83 -11.53 3.33
C ALA A 66 23.40 -11.73 4.75
N GLY A 67 24.12 -10.74 5.29
CA GLY A 67 24.70 -10.83 6.63
C GLY A 67 23.66 -11.25 7.68
N LYS A 68 23.91 -12.34 8.40
CA LYS A 68 23.04 -12.92 9.46
C LYS A 68 22.62 -11.94 10.57
N ASN A 69 23.18 -10.73 10.60
CA ASN A 69 22.89 -9.68 11.58
C ASN A 69 21.75 -8.73 11.17
N CYS A 70 21.32 -8.72 9.89
CA CYS A 70 20.29 -7.80 9.38
C CYS A 70 18.86 -8.34 9.58
N LEU A 71 18.73 -9.67 9.68
CA LEU A 71 17.46 -10.39 9.50
C LEU A 71 16.61 -10.50 10.76
N LYS A 72 17.22 -10.86 11.91
CA LYS A 72 16.48 -11.03 13.17
C LYS A 72 16.16 -9.72 13.90
N ARG A 73 16.87 -8.63 13.60
CA ARG A 73 16.69 -7.34 14.30
C ARG A 73 15.54 -6.49 13.75
N ILE A 74 15.13 -6.71 12.50
CA ILE A 74 14.18 -5.83 11.82
C ILE A 74 12.74 -6.37 11.88
N GLN A 75 12.54 -7.69 11.89
CA GLN A 75 11.22 -8.30 12.11
C GLN A 75 10.60 -7.98 13.49
N VAL A 76 11.42 -7.52 14.44
CA VAL A 76 11.03 -7.28 15.85
C VAL A 76 11.42 -5.88 16.31
N ASP A 77 11.65 -4.94 15.39
CA ASP A 77 11.87 -3.55 15.78
C ASP A 77 10.55 -2.90 16.15
N ASP A 78 10.03 -3.25 17.32
CA ASP A 78 8.74 -2.77 17.86
C ASP A 78 8.72 -1.25 18.09
N SER A 79 9.84 -0.55 17.90
CA SER A 79 9.93 0.91 18.09
C SER A 79 9.39 1.74 16.93
N TYR A 80 9.18 1.13 15.76
CA TYR A 80 8.66 1.84 14.58
C TYR A 80 7.21 1.44 14.29
N HIS A 81 6.32 2.44 14.35
CA HIS A 81 4.88 2.31 14.17
C HIS A 81 4.44 3.01 12.88
N LEU A 82 3.84 2.25 11.94
CA LEU A 82 3.33 2.80 10.68
C LEU A 82 2.23 3.85 10.89
N SER A 83 1.47 3.74 11.99
CA SER A 83 0.43 4.69 12.38
C SER A 83 0.94 6.11 12.63
N GLU A 84 2.25 6.30 12.80
CA GLU A 84 2.89 7.61 12.96
C GLU A 84 3.34 8.23 11.61
N SER A 85 3.26 7.49 10.51
CA SER A 85 3.76 7.91 9.21
C SER A 85 2.68 8.45 8.28
N ILE A 86 2.90 9.68 7.79
CA ILE A 86 2.02 10.30 6.78
C ILE A 86 2.09 9.60 5.41
N TRP A 87 3.11 8.76 5.17
CA TRP A 87 3.27 8.02 3.91
C TRP A 87 2.57 6.66 3.95
N ALA A 88 2.43 6.06 5.14
CA ALA A 88 1.67 4.83 5.33
C ALA A 88 0.17 4.99 5.03
N ASP A 89 -0.33 6.23 5.03
CA ASP A 89 -1.75 6.58 4.88
C ASP A 89 -2.20 6.83 3.42
N GLN A 90 -1.30 6.75 2.44
CA GLN A 90 -1.57 7.26 1.07
C GLN A 90 -2.02 6.18 0.07
N GLY A 91 -2.20 4.94 0.52
CA GLY A 91 -2.66 3.82 -0.30
C GLY A 91 -4.15 3.51 -0.12
N SER A 92 -4.62 2.48 -0.83
CA SER A 92 -5.90 1.82 -0.54
C SER A 92 -5.69 0.73 0.52
N ASP A 93 -6.77 0.30 1.19
CA ASP A 93 -6.76 -0.88 2.06
C ASP A 93 -7.47 -2.09 1.42
N TYR A 94 -7.84 -1.97 0.14
CA TYR A 94 -8.70 -2.96 -0.52
C TYR A 94 -8.01 -4.32 -0.63
N TYR A 95 -6.84 -4.41 -1.25
CA TYR A 95 -6.12 -5.67 -1.40
C TYR A 95 -5.62 -6.18 -0.05
N PHE A 96 -5.14 -5.30 0.83
CA PHE A 96 -4.83 -5.67 2.21
C PHE A 96 -6.01 -6.35 2.91
N SER A 97 -7.24 -5.88 2.67
CA SER A 97 -8.45 -6.47 3.24
C SER A 97 -8.77 -7.89 2.74
N LEU A 98 -8.18 -8.31 1.62
CA LEU A 98 -8.36 -9.65 1.04
C LEU A 98 -7.29 -10.65 1.51
N LEU A 99 -6.28 -10.21 2.27
CA LEU A 99 -5.20 -11.06 2.77
C LEU A 99 -5.63 -11.83 4.03
N ASN A 100 -5.15 -13.07 4.16
CA ASN A 100 -5.24 -13.83 5.40
C ASN A 100 -4.20 -13.34 6.44
N THR A 101 -4.26 -13.86 7.67
CA THR A 101 -3.39 -13.43 8.78
C THR A 101 -1.90 -13.50 8.44
N GLU A 102 -1.41 -14.61 7.89
CA GLU A 102 0.01 -14.79 7.54
C GLU A 102 0.44 -13.88 6.38
N GLU A 103 -0.43 -13.70 5.39
CA GLU A 103 -0.20 -12.79 4.27
C GLU A 103 -0.12 -11.32 4.74
N LYS A 104 -0.99 -10.90 5.67
CA LYS A 104 -0.95 -9.57 6.27
C LYS A 104 0.33 -9.33 7.05
N LYS A 105 0.85 -10.32 7.77
CA LYS A 105 2.14 -10.20 8.48
C LYS A 105 3.27 -9.86 7.51
N LEU A 106 3.34 -10.54 6.36
CA LEU A 106 4.33 -10.23 5.32
C LEU A 106 4.09 -8.85 4.70
N TYR A 107 2.83 -8.49 4.39
CA TYR A 107 2.47 -7.17 3.84
C TYR A 107 2.90 -6.04 4.79
N LEU A 108 2.57 -6.14 6.08
CA LEU A 108 2.91 -5.13 7.08
C LEU A 108 4.42 -5.01 7.26
N ASN A 109 5.17 -6.12 7.17
CA ASN A 109 6.63 -6.08 7.20
C ASN A 109 7.20 -5.37 5.97
N LEU A 110 6.69 -5.66 4.76
CA LEU A 110 7.03 -4.94 3.53
C LEU A 110 6.77 -3.44 3.67
N LYS A 111 5.58 -3.07 4.12
CA LYS A 111 5.18 -1.67 4.33
C LYS A 111 6.11 -0.99 5.32
N LYS A 112 6.39 -1.62 6.47
CA LYS A 112 7.31 -1.11 7.48
C LYS A 112 8.71 -0.87 6.93
N GLN A 113 9.26 -1.79 6.14
CA GLN A 113 10.58 -1.62 5.54
C GLN A 113 10.61 -0.51 4.48
N ALA A 114 9.59 -0.45 3.64
CA ALA A 114 9.47 0.60 2.64
C ALA A 114 9.33 1.97 3.32
N ASP A 115 8.50 2.07 4.35
CA ASP A 115 8.25 3.31 5.07
C ASP A 115 9.49 3.82 5.81
N ARG A 116 10.28 2.92 6.41
CA ARG A 116 11.58 3.28 6.99
C ARG A 116 12.53 3.90 5.97
N TYR A 117 12.59 3.36 4.75
CA TYR A 117 13.39 3.99 3.69
C TYR A 117 12.77 5.29 3.19
N MET A 118 11.44 5.37 3.11
CA MET A 118 10.74 6.58 2.72
C MET A 118 11.02 7.76 3.67
N THR A 119 11.01 7.50 4.98
CA THR A 119 11.16 8.53 6.02
C THR A 119 12.59 8.73 6.51
N GLY A 120 13.47 7.74 6.27
CA GLY A 120 14.84 7.72 6.79
C GLY A 120 15.91 8.04 5.75
N THR A 121 17.10 8.35 6.23
CA THR A 121 18.29 8.65 5.41
C THR A 121 19.29 7.49 5.35
N GLU A 122 18.85 6.26 5.65
CA GLU A 122 19.70 5.07 5.55
C GLU A 122 19.97 4.72 4.07
N GLU A 123 21.17 4.19 3.82
CA GLU A 123 21.53 3.63 2.51
C GLU A 123 20.76 2.32 2.24
N PHE A 124 20.45 2.06 0.97
CA PHE A 124 19.92 0.75 0.59
C PHE A 124 20.92 -0.36 0.82
N GLN A 125 20.42 -1.54 1.22
CA GLN A 125 21.22 -2.75 1.24
C GLN A 125 21.51 -3.21 -0.19
N MET A 126 22.61 -3.95 -0.35
CA MET A 126 22.98 -4.55 -1.64
C MET A 126 23.16 -6.06 -1.51
N THR A 127 22.90 -6.75 -2.61
CA THR A 127 23.29 -8.15 -2.83
C THR A 127 23.79 -8.32 -4.27
N GLU A 128 24.33 -9.48 -4.61
CA GLU A 128 24.71 -9.82 -5.99
C GLU A 128 23.73 -10.83 -6.59
N VAL A 129 23.39 -10.63 -7.86
CA VAL A 129 22.66 -11.61 -8.68
C VAL A 129 23.48 -11.94 -9.91
N ASN A 130 23.41 -13.19 -10.36
CA ASN A 130 24.05 -13.57 -11.62
C ASN A 130 23.16 -13.14 -12.79
N ARG A 131 23.63 -12.21 -13.62
CA ARG A 131 23.00 -11.78 -14.86
C ARG A 131 23.95 -12.13 -16.00
N ASN A 132 23.53 -13.03 -16.88
CA ASN A 132 24.31 -13.46 -18.06
C ASN A 132 25.73 -13.96 -17.74
N GLY A 133 25.93 -14.63 -16.60
CA GLY A 133 27.23 -15.15 -16.20
C GLY A 133 28.07 -14.18 -15.37
N GLU A 134 27.64 -12.93 -15.22
CA GLU A 134 28.32 -11.93 -14.39
C GLU A 134 27.55 -11.67 -13.09
N ASN A 135 28.26 -11.53 -11.97
CA ASN A 135 27.65 -11.11 -10.72
C ASN A 135 27.50 -9.59 -10.72
N VAL A 136 26.26 -9.11 -10.70
CA VAL A 136 25.92 -7.70 -10.71
C VAL A 136 25.33 -7.30 -9.36
N PRO A 137 25.83 -6.23 -8.71
CA PRO A 137 25.22 -5.72 -7.49
C PRO A 137 23.83 -5.14 -7.79
N ILE A 138 22.86 -5.52 -6.98
CA ILE A 138 21.51 -4.95 -6.97
C ILE A 138 21.21 -4.37 -5.60
N TYR A 139 20.38 -3.33 -5.60
CA TYR A 139 19.89 -2.67 -4.39
C TYR A 139 18.59 -3.31 -3.97
N ILE A 140 18.43 -3.55 -2.68
CA ILE A 140 17.35 -4.36 -2.16
C ILE A 140 16.78 -3.78 -0.88
N MET A 141 15.50 -4.11 -0.61
CA MET A 141 14.94 -4.00 0.73
C MET A 141 15.67 -4.97 1.68
N PRO A 142 15.62 -4.74 3.01
CA PRO A 142 16.01 -5.76 3.97
C PRO A 142 15.31 -7.08 3.65
N LEU A 143 16.05 -8.19 3.74
CA LEU A 143 15.47 -9.50 3.49
C LEU A 143 14.38 -9.81 4.54
N MET A 144 13.31 -10.44 4.09
CA MET A 144 12.13 -10.77 4.89
C MET A 144 11.84 -12.26 4.79
N SER A 145 11.52 -12.88 5.93
CA SER A 145 11.01 -14.25 5.92
C SER A 145 9.55 -14.24 5.47
N TYR A 146 9.19 -15.20 4.62
CA TYR A 146 7.81 -15.57 4.30
C TYR A 146 7.48 -16.99 4.81
N GLU A 147 8.24 -17.51 5.79
CA GLU A 147 7.94 -18.79 6.44
C GLU A 147 6.48 -18.84 6.91
N GLY A 148 5.80 -19.97 6.66
CA GLY A 148 4.37 -20.12 6.86
C GLY A 148 3.52 -19.81 5.62
N LEU A 149 4.10 -19.22 4.57
CA LEU A 149 3.44 -18.99 3.29
C LEU A 149 4.02 -19.88 2.18
N SER A 150 3.17 -20.27 1.24
CA SER A 150 3.62 -20.80 -0.06
C SER A 150 4.21 -19.71 -0.93
N THR A 151 5.03 -20.08 -1.91
CA THR A 151 5.55 -19.14 -2.92
C THR A 151 4.43 -18.38 -3.63
N ALA A 152 3.29 -19.02 -3.92
CA ALA A 152 2.15 -18.36 -4.57
C ALA A 152 1.55 -17.26 -3.69
N GLN A 153 1.39 -17.52 -2.38
CA GLN A 153 0.91 -16.53 -1.41
C GLN A 153 1.91 -15.39 -1.23
N MET A 154 3.21 -15.68 -1.15
CA MET A 154 4.25 -14.63 -1.10
C MET A 154 4.17 -13.70 -2.32
N LYS A 155 4.08 -14.29 -3.53
CA LYS A 155 3.91 -13.52 -4.77
C LYS A 155 2.65 -12.65 -4.68
N ARG A 156 1.55 -13.22 -4.17
CA ARG A 156 0.29 -12.51 -3.91
C ARG A 156 0.42 -11.29 -3.05
N VAL A 157 1.05 -11.45 -1.90
CA VAL A 157 1.33 -10.33 -1.02
C VAL A 157 2.13 -9.25 -1.75
N PHE A 158 3.13 -9.62 -2.55
CA PHE A 158 3.97 -8.64 -3.25
C PHE A 158 3.19 -7.80 -4.28
N TYR A 159 2.43 -8.41 -5.21
CA TYR A 159 1.70 -7.61 -6.20
C TYR A 159 0.56 -6.80 -5.55
N CYS A 160 -0.14 -7.34 -4.56
CA CYS A 160 -1.08 -6.55 -3.75
C CYS A 160 -0.39 -5.34 -3.11
N PHE A 161 0.78 -5.53 -2.49
CA PHE A 161 1.52 -4.47 -1.82
C PHE A 161 2.02 -3.39 -2.80
N MET A 162 2.68 -3.78 -3.88
CA MET A 162 3.28 -2.85 -4.85
C MET A 162 2.23 -1.92 -5.48
N PHE A 163 1.12 -2.48 -5.97
CA PHE A 163 0.13 -1.70 -6.71
C PHE A 163 -0.83 -0.91 -5.80
N GLU A 164 -0.89 -1.26 -4.51
CA GLU A 164 -1.65 -0.52 -3.50
C GLU A 164 -0.83 0.61 -2.84
N ASN A 165 0.50 0.54 -2.91
CA ASN A 165 1.40 1.50 -2.27
C ASN A 165 2.34 2.21 -3.26
N PRO A 166 1.81 2.91 -4.29
CA PRO A 166 2.62 3.61 -5.29
C PRO A 166 3.49 4.73 -4.71
N GLN A 167 3.20 5.22 -3.50
CA GLN A 167 4.03 6.21 -2.81
C GLN A 167 5.46 5.71 -2.59
N TYR A 168 5.68 4.39 -2.42
CA TYR A 168 7.02 3.81 -2.28
C TYR A 168 7.74 3.67 -3.64
N TYR A 169 7.86 4.80 -4.33
CA TYR A 169 8.30 4.92 -5.73
C TYR A 169 9.68 4.33 -6.05
N PHE A 170 10.52 4.11 -5.03
CA PHE A 170 11.88 3.61 -5.17
C PHE A 170 11.92 2.09 -5.33
N MET A 171 10.80 1.40 -5.14
CA MET A 171 10.66 -0.03 -5.39
C MET A 171 10.55 -0.34 -6.88
N ARG A 172 11.25 -1.39 -7.33
CA ARG A 172 11.07 -1.98 -8.66
C ARG A 172 10.04 -3.09 -8.61
N ASN A 173 9.40 -3.36 -9.75
CA ASN A 173 8.49 -4.50 -9.92
C ASN A 173 9.25 -5.84 -10.03
N SER A 174 10.07 -6.13 -9.01
CA SER A 174 10.91 -7.32 -8.96
C SER A 174 11.12 -7.84 -7.53
N VAL A 175 11.11 -9.16 -7.41
CA VAL A 175 11.35 -9.90 -6.18
C VAL A 175 12.44 -10.93 -6.40
N VAL A 176 13.40 -11.00 -5.48
CA VAL A 176 14.33 -12.12 -5.35
C VAL A 176 13.89 -12.97 -4.16
N TYR A 177 13.74 -14.28 -4.32
CA TYR A 177 13.25 -15.16 -3.27
C TYR A 177 13.92 -16.54 -3.28
N SER A 178 13.79 -17.28 -2.19
CA SER A 178 14.38 -18.61 -2.00
C SER A 178 13.40 -19.54 -1.30
N GLU A 179 12.94 -20.58 -2.01
CA GLU A 179 12.05 -21.61 -1.46
C GLU A 179 12.76 -22.49 -0.41
N THR A 180 14.08 -22.63 -0.52
CA THR A 180 14.90 -23.36 0.45
C THR A 180 14.96 -22.65 1.81
N THR A 181 15.04 -21.32 1.80
CA THR A 181 15.21 -20.53 3.03
C THR A 181 13.94 -19.81 3.47
N ASN A 182 12.89 -19.80 2.65
CA ASN A 182 11.68 -18.98 2.82
C ASN A 182 11.99 -17.49 3.00
N MET A 183 12.99 -16.99 2.29
CA MET A 183 13.39 -15.58 2.34
C MET A 183 13.06 -14.88 1.02
N MET A 184 12.60 -13.63 1.09
CA MET A 184 12.41 -12.76 -0.07
C MET A 184 13.02 -11.37 0.16
N THR A 185 13.25 -10.65 -0.94
CA THR A 185 13.52 -9.21 -0.94
C THR A 185 13.01 -8.57 -2.23
N VAL A 186 12.80 -7.25 -2.20
CA VAL A 186 12.33 -6.44 -3.33
C VAL A 186 13.51 -5.66 -3.91
N GLY A 187 13.63 -5.65 -5.24
CA GLY A 187 14.62 -4.83 -5.93
C GLY A 187 14.30 -3.34 -5.85
N LEU A 188 15.33 -2.50 -5.70
CA LEU A 188 15.21 -1.05 -5.56
C LEU A 188 15.97 -0.31 -6.67
N TYR A 189 15.49 0.87 -7.05
CA TYR A 189 16.19 1.71 -8.03
C TYR A 189 17.46 2.32 -7.43
N LYS A 190 18.60 2.09 -8.09
CA LYS A 190 19.93 2.57 -7.66
C LYS A 190 19.98 4.06 -7.36
N VAL A 191 19.27 4.89 -8.12
CA VAL A 191 19.31 6.36 -7.98
C VAL A 191 18.83 6.83 -6.59
N PHE A 192 18.06 6.00 -5.88
CA PHE A 192 17.57 6.29 -4.52
C PHE A 192 18.34 5.57 -3.42
N SER A 193 19.50 4.95 -3.74
CA SER A 193 20.29 4.24 -2.74
C SER A 193 20.77 5.17 -1.64
N ASP A 194 21.27 6.36 -2.01
CA ASP A 194 21.71 7.38 -1.07
C ASP A 194 20.52 7.99 -0.34
N GLY A 195 20.54 7.90 0.99
CA GLY A 195 19.39 8.27 1.81
C GLY A 195 19.07 9.76 1.78
N ASN A 196 20.10 10.63 1.67
CA ASN A 196 19.90 12.08 1.58
C ASN A 196 19.33 12.47 0.21
N THR A 197 19.84 11.84 -0.85
CA THR A 197 19.36 11.99 -2.22
C THR A 197 17.91 11.55 -2.34
N ARG A 198 17.58 10.37 -1.78
CA ARG A 198 16.19 9.89 -1.72
C ARG A 198 15.29 10.88 -0.99
N ALA A 199 15.69 11.37 0.19
CA ALA A 199 14.92 12.37 0.94
C ALA A 199 14.69 13.68 0.14
N GLU A 200 15.66 14.11 -0.67
CA GLU A 200 15.50 15.24 -1.60
C GLU A 200 14.42 14.97 -2.66
N TYR A 201 14.48 13.80 -3.31
CA TYR A 201 13.45 13.37 -4.26
C TYR A 201 12.07 13.29 -3.60
N THR A 202 11.97 12.67 -2.41
CA THR A 202 10.73 12.58 -1.63
C THR A 202 10.16 13.98 -1.36
N ARG A 203 10.99 14.96 -1.01
CA ARG A 203 10.52 16.32 -0.73
C ARG A 203 9.96 17.00 -1.98
N ARG A 204 10.66 16.89 -3.12
CA ARG A 204 10.20 17.44 -4.41
C ARG A 204 8.91 16.76 -4.88
N PHE A 205 8.83 15.44 -4.71
CA PHE A 205 7.63 14.66 -5.01
C PHE A 205 6.46 15.12 -4.14
N ALA A 206 6.64 15.21 -2.82
CA ALA A 206 5.63 15.69 -1.89
C ALA A 206 5.15 17.12 -2.17
N GLN A 207 6.06 18.03 -2.54
CA GLN A 207 5.70 19.40 -2.92
C GLN A 207 4.76 19.43 -4.13
N GLN A 208 5.02 18.61 -5.14
CA GLN A 208 4.15 18.54 -6.32
C GLN A 208 2.79 17.88 -5.97
N LEU A 209 2.79 16.84 -5.14
CA LEU A 209 1.54 16.22 -4.67
C LEU A 209 0.68 17.22 -3.89
N GLN A 210 1.29 18.06 -3.03
CA GLN A 210 0.56 19.06 -2.26
C GLN A 210 -0.18 20.09 -3.14
N ILE A 211 0.45 20.51 -4.25
CA ILE A 211 -0.19 21.42 -5.23
C ILE A 211 -1.43 20.77 -5.85
N TRP A 212 -1.40 19.45 -6.07
CA TRP A 212 -2.54 18.71 -6.59
C TRP A 212 -3.61 18.44 -5.54
N ASP A 213 -3.24 18.19 -4.29
CA ASP A 213 -4.19 18.07 -3.19
C ASP A 213 -5.02 19.35 -3.02
N GLU A 214 -4.40 20.53 -3.18
CA GLU A 214 -5.09 21.83 -3.12
C GLU A 214 -6.11 21.98 -4.26
N GLN A 215 -5.79 21.49 -5.47
CA GLN A 215 -6.72 21.50 -6.60
C GLN A 215 -7.89 20.53 -6.39
N VAL A 216 -7.61 19.31 -5.92
CA VAL A 216 -8.63 18.27 -5.68
C VAL A 216 -9.52 18.63 -4.49
N SER A 217 -8.98 19.24 -3.44
CA SER A 217 -9.77 19.65 -2.27
C SER A 217 -10.66 20.87 -2.50
N ALA A 218 -10.49 21.58 -3.63
CA ALA A 218 -11.36 22.68 -4.02
C ALA A 218 -12.77 22.21 -4.46
N VAL A 219 -12.90 20.93 -4.84
CA VAL A 219 -14.18 20.29 -5.19
C VAL A 219 -14.63 19.33 -4.10
N GLN A 220 -15.93 19.02 -4.06
CA GLN A 220 -16.51 18.33 -2.91
C GLN A 220 -16.83 16.87 -3.19
N THR A 221 -17.42 16.59 -4.36
CA THR A 221 -17.98 15.27 -4.62
C THR A 221 -16.91 14.28 -5.11
N PRO A 222 -17.06 12.96 -4.88
CA PRO A 222 -16.16 11.95 -5.42
C PRO A 222 -15.96 12.07 -6.94
N VAL A 223 -17.04 12.28 -7.69
CA VAL A 223 -16.99 12.41 -9.16
C VAL A 223 -16.20 13.65 -9.59
N GLU A 224 -16.41 14.80 -8.92
CA GLU A 224 -15.65 16.01 -9.25
C GLU A 224 -14.16 15.84 -8.93
N LYS A 225 -13.84 15.22 -7.79
CA LYS A 225 -12.46 14.96 -7.38
C LYS A 225 -11.76 14.04 -8.37
N GLU A 226 -12.40 12.95 -8.76
CA GLU A 226 -11.86 12.02 -9.76
C GLU A 226 -11.62 12.73 -11.09
N ALA A 227 -12.56 13.55 -11.57
CA ALA A 227 -12.38 14.31 -12.81
C ALA A 227 -11.17 15.28 -12.74
N VAL A 228 -10.97 15.95 -11.60
CA VAL A 228 -9.77 16.78 -11.38
C VAL A 228 -8.49 15.94 -11.38
N ILE A 229 -8.50 14.77 -10.73
CA ILE A 229 -7.35 13.86 -10.68
C ILE A 229 -7.02 13.33 -12.08
N HIS A 230 -8.00 12.82 -12.81
CA HIS A 230 -7.86 12.34 -14.18
C HIS A 230 -7.24 13.42 -15.07
N LYS A 231 -7.78 14.64 -15.01
CA LYS A 231 -7.25 15.80 -15.74
C LYS A 231 -5.80 16.09 -15.38
N ILE A 232 -5.45 16.08 -14.08
CA ILE A 232 -4.07 16.30 -13.62
C ILE A 232 -3.14 15.26 -14.25
N VAL A 233 -3.52 13.99 -14.26
CA VAL A 233 -2.69 12.91 -14.82
C VAL A 233 -2.53 13.08 -16.33
N CYS A 234 -3.62 13.23 -17.08
CA CYS A 234 -3.57 13.35 -18.54
C CYS A 234 -2.83 14.64 -19.01
N ASP A 235 -2.99 15.77 -18.31
CA ASP A 235 -2.35 17.02 -18.71
C ASP A 235 -0.87 17.09 -18.30
N HIS A 236 -0.49 16.46 -17.19
CA HIS A 236 0.86 16.58 -16.65
C HIS A 236 1.83 15.57 -17.26
N VAL A 237 1.36 14.34 -17.47
CA VAL A 237 2.21 13.23 -17.85
C VAL A 237 2.43 13.20 -19.37
N VAL A 238 3.59 12.69 -19.77
CA VAL A 238 3.98 12.51 -21.16
C VAL A 238 4.19 11.02 -21.38
N TYR A 239 3.43 10.43 -22.32
CA TYR A 239 3.61 9.01 -22.62
C TYR A 239 4.98 8.76 -23.23
N TYR A 240 5.68 7.75 -22.70
CA TYR A 240 7.02 7.41 -23.13
C TYR A 240 6.98 6.34 -24.24
N GLU A 241 6.82 6.79 -25.48
CA GLU A 241 6.65 5.92 -26.66
C GLU A 241 7.86 5.01 -26.96
N THR A 242 9.08 5.44 -26.61
CA THR A 242 10.32 4.74 -26.97
C THR A 242 11.12 4.39 -25.72
N MET A 243 10.57 3.50 -24.89
CA MET A 243 11.28 2.95 -23.74
C MET A 243 12.55 2.22 -24.16
N ASP A 244 13.64 2.43 -23.41
CA ASP A 244 14.83 1.59 -23.51
C ASP A 244 14.61 0.26 -22.77
N VAL A 245 13.92 -0.66 -23.43
CA VAL A 245 13.65 -2.01 -22.90
C VAL A 245 14.92 -2.87 -22.78
N ALA A 246 16.04 -2.40 -23.34
CA ALA A 246 17.33 -3.06 -23.21
C ALA A 246 18.10 -2.62 -21.96
N ASP A 247 17.63 -1.61 -21.21
CA ASP A 247 18.22 -1.22 -19.93
C ASP A 247 17.72 -2.11 -18.78
N PRO A 248 18.50 -3.10 -18.32
CA PRO A 248 18.06 -4.02 -17.26
C PRO A 248 17.88 -3.33 -15.90
N ASP A 249 18.39 -2.10 -15.76
CA ASP A 249 18.29 -1.32 -14.53
C ASP A 249 17.11 -0.33 -14.57
N ASP A 250 16.45 -0.16 -15.72
CA ASP A 250 15.39 0.83 -15.95
C ASP A 250 15.75 2.19 -15.32
N ARG A 251 16.86 2.80 -15.76
CA ARG A 251 17.40 4.03 -15.14
C ARG A 251 16.46 5.23 -15.24
N GLN A 252 15.46 5.17 -16.11
CA GLN A 252 14.44 6.20 -16.27
C GLN A 252 13.22 5.96 -15.37
N MET A 253 13.17 4.84 -14.63
CA MET A 253 12.04 4.43 -13.79
C MET A 253 10.72 4.52 -14.55
N SER A 254 10.77 4.05 -15.80
CA SER A 254 9.76 4.27 -16.83
C SER A 254 8.39 3.65 -16.51
N GLN A 255 8.33 2.80 -15.48
CA GLN A 255 7.10 2.16 -14.97
C GLN A 255 6.74 2.55 -13.52
N SER A 256 7.17 3.73 -13.07
CA SER A 256 6.93 4.25 -11.71
C SER A 256 6.22 5.61 -11.74
N CYS A 257 5.38 5.90 -10.75
CA CYS A 257 4.75 7.22 -10.64
C CYS A 257 5.77 8.37 -10.47
N ILE A 258 6.97 8.13 -9.94
CA ILE A 258 7.94 9.21 -9.77
C ILE A 258 8.49 9.74 -11.10
N SER A 259 8.57 8.90 -12.14
CA SER A 259 8.95 9.38 -13.48
C SER A 259 7.87 10.26 -14.10
N ALA A 260 6.60 9.95 -13.82
CA ALA A 260 5.46 10.78 -14.17
C ALA A 260 5.51 12.19 -13.54
N VAL A 261 6.20 12.35 -12.41
CA VAL A 261 6.25 13.62 -11.66
C VAL A 261 7.57 14.37 -11.81
N LEU A 262 8.73 13.69 -11.70
CA LEU A 262 10.04 14.34 -11.57
C LEU A 262 11.03 14.08 -12.72
N PHE A 263 10.86 13.02 -13.52
CA PHE A 263 11.82 12.64 -14.57
C PHE A 263 11.25 12.94 -15.96
N GLU A 264 11.32 14.22 -16.35
CA GLU A 264 10.73 14.76 -17.59
C GLU A 264 9.21 14.58 -17.71
N ARG A 265 8.56 14.08 -16.66
CA ARG A 265 7.16 13.66 -16.63
C ARG A 265 6.88 12.52 -17.62
N LYS A 266 7.91 11.75 -17.99
CA LYS A 266 7.83 10.70 -19.00
C LYS A 266 7.73 9.32 -18.35
N THR A 267 6.67 8.60 -18.69
CA THR A 267 6.41 7.26 -18.15
C THR A 267 5.50 6.49 -19.11
N VAL A 268 5.30 5.19 -18.88
CA VAL A 268 4.26 4.40 -19.58
C VAL A 268 3.05 4.12 -18.69
N CYS A 269 2.12 3.28 -19.16
CA CYS A 269 0.85 2.98 -18.50
C CYS A 269 0.96 2.72 -17.00
N ALA A 270 2.00 2.01 -16.54
CA ALA A 270 2.27 1.79 -15.13
C ALA A 270 2.40 3.09 -14.31
N GLY A 271 3.12 4.10 -14.80
CA GLY A 271 3.29 5.37 -14.10
C GLY A 271 2.02 6.22 -14.10
N TYR A 272 1.24 6.20 -15.18
CA TYR A 272 -0.10 6.83 -15.23
C TYR A 272 -1.01 6.21 -14.17
N ALA A 273 -1.13 4.87 -14.17
CA ALA A 273 -2.02 4.17 -13.28
C ALA A 273 -1.61 4.31 -11.81
N GLN A 274 -0.30 4.26 -11.50
CA GLN A 274 0.19 4.48 -10.15
C GLN A 274 -0.04 5.92 -9.68
N LEU A 275 0.15 6.93 -10.53
CA LEU A 275 -0.09 8.32 -10.15
C LEU A 275 -1.58 8.58 -9.91
N PHE A 276 -2.47 8.04 -10.76
CA PHE A 276 -3.91 8.13 -10.56
C PHE A 276 -4.35 7.47 -9.25
N THR A 277 -3.89 6.24 -8.96
CA THR A 277 -4.15 5.55 -7.68
C THR A 277 -3.65 6.36 -6.49
N LEU A 278 -2.43 6.92 -6.56
CA LEU A 278 -1.85 7.74 -5.49
C LEU A 278 -2.72 8.97 -5.19
N LEU A 279 -3.11 9.71 -6.22
CA LEU A 279 -3.94 10.91 -6.05
C LEU A 279 -5.35 10.58 -5.55
N CYS A 280 -5.94 9.47 -6.00
CA CYS A 280 -7.21 8.98 -5.47
C CYS A 280 -7.12 8.65 -3.97
N GLY A 281 -6.08 7.89 -3.57
CA GLY A 281 -5.85 7.54 -2.17
C GLY A 281 -5.72 8.79 -1.28
N ARG A 282 -4.94 9.78 -1.73
CA ARG A 282 -4.79 11.07 -1.04
C ARG A 282 -6.10 11.87 -0.95
N ALA A 283 -6.98 11.73 -1.93
CA ALA A 283 -8.31 12.36 -1.96
C ALA A 283 -9.37 11.62 -1.14
N GLY A 284 -9.02 10.46 -0.56
CA GLY A 284 -9.94 9.58 0.16
C GLY A 284 -10.85 8.76 -0.76
N ILE A 285 -10.45 8.54 -2.00
CA ILE A 285 -11.17 7.73 -2.99
C ILE A 285 -10.45 6.39 -3.12
N THR A 286 -11.16 5.30 -2.85
CA THR A 286 -10.59 3.95 -2.99
C THR A 286 -10.30 3.69 -4.47
N CYS A 287 -9.04 3.43 -4.80
CA CYS A 287 -8.58 3.11 -6.15
C CYS A 287 -7.56 1.99 -6.09
N VAL A 288 -7.59 1.08 -7.06
CA VAL A 288 -6.62 0.02 -7.22
C VAL A 288 -6.07 0.02 -8.64
N THR A 289 -4.79 -0.29 -8.76
CA THR A 289 -4.17 -0.56 -10.06
C THR A 289 -4.30 -2.05 -10.37
N VAL A 290 -4.59 -2.37 -11.62
CA VAL A 290 -4.63 -3.73 -12.18
C VAL A 290 -3.80 -3.80 -13.44
N THR A 291 -3.41 -5.02 -13.83
CA THR A 291 -2.50 -5.24 -14.94
C THR A 291 -3.00 -6.31 -15.90
N SER A 292 -2.61 -6.18 -17.16
CA SER A 292 -2.48 -7.26 -18.14
C SER A 292 -0.99 -7.48 -18.42
N PRO A 293 -0.60 -8.47 -19.25
CA PRO A 293 0.79 -8.60 -19.68
C PRO A 293 1.34 -7.33 -20.36
N GLY A 294 0.49 -6.56 -21.05
CA GLY A 294 0.92 -5.39 -21.81
C GLY A 294 0.53 -4.04 -21.22
N HIS A 295 -0.34 -3.98 -20.21
CA HIS A 295 -1.00 -2.72 -19.86
C HIS A 295 -1.40 -2.60 -18.39
N ALA A 296 -1.40 -1.36 -17.87
CA ALA A 296 -1.89 -0.99 -16.55
C ALA A 296 -3.02 0.01 -16.66
N TRP A 297 -4.06 -0.21 -15.86
CA TRP A 297 -5.15 0.74 -15.68
C TRP A 297 -5.67 0.67 -14.24
N ASN A 298 -6.69 1.47 -13.95
CA ASN A 298 -7.24 1.62 -12.62
C ASN A 298 -8.67 1.10 -12.52
N LYS A 299 -9.03 0.67 -11.32
CA LYS A 299 -10.41 0.48 -10.88
C LYS A 299 -10.65 1.37 -9.67
N VAL A 300 -11.66 2.22 -9.75
CA VAL A 300 -11.99 3.23 -8.73
C VAL A 300 -13.36 2.92 -8.13
N ARG A 301 -13.50 3.08 -6.81
CA ARG A 301 -14.76 2.89 -6.11
C ARG A 301 -15.36 4.24 -5.75
N MET A 302 -16.57 4.50 -6.24
CA MET A 302 -17.37 5.68 -5.92
C MET A 302 -18.80 5.24 -5.63
N GLY A 303 -19.37 5.64 -4.48
CA GLY A 303 -20.72 5.25 -4.10
C GLY A 303 -20.95 3.75 -3.95
N ASN A 304 -19.95 3.01 -3.45
CA ASN A 304 -19.89 1.53 -3.39
C ASN A 304 -19.92 0.80 -4.75
N VAL A 305 -19.81 1.52 -5.87
CA VAL A 305 -19.72 0.95 -7.22
C VAL A 305 -18.29 1.10 -7.72
N TRP A 306 -17.79 0.07 -8.42
CA TRP A 306 -16.48 0.10 -9.05
C TRP A 306 -16.58 0.43 -10.53
N TYR A 307 -15.70 1.29 -11.01
CA TYR A 307 -15.58 1.67 -12.41
C TYR A 307 -14.13 1.53 -12.90
N ASN A 308 -13.93 1.21 -14.18
CA ASN A 308 -12.61 1.24 -14.78
C ASN A 308 -12.26 2.67 -15.21
N VAL A 309 -10.98 3.01 -15.05
CA VAL A 309 -10.38 4.26 -15.52
C VAL A 309 -9.03 3.95 -16.16
N ASP A 310 -8.80 4.41 -17.37
CA ASP A 310 -7.49 4.39 -18.01
C ASP A 310 -7.06 5.79 -18.47
N CYS A 311 -6.20 6.43 -17.67
CA CYS A 311 -5.66 7.74 -18.00
C CYS A 311 -4.71 7.71 -19.21
N THR A 312 -4.04 6.57 -19.45
CA THR A 312 -3.08 6.44 -20.55
C THR A 312 -3.80 6.50 -21.89
N TRP A 313 -4.87 5.73 -22.04
CA TRP A 313 -5.63 5.70 -23.29
C TRP A 313 -6.44 6.96 -23.50
N ASN A 314 -7.01 7.52 -22.43
CA ASN A 314 -7.68 8.82 -22.51
C ASN A 314 -6.72 9.94 -22.96
N ASP A 315 -5.47 9.97 -22.46
CA ASP A 315 -4.46 10.95 -22.92
C ASP A 315 -4.09 10.71 -24.40
N CYS A 316 -3.69 9.48 -24.74
CA CYS A 316 -3.19 9.14 -26.07
C CYS A 316 -4.25 9.26 -27.19
N ARG A 317 -5.51 8.89 -26.92
CA ARG A 317 -6.61 9.01 -27.91
C ARG A 317 -7.25 10.39 -27.91
N GLY A 318 -7.14 11.10 -26.78
CA GLY A 318 -7.59 12.47 -26.65
C GLY A 318 -9.08 12.63 -26.34
N ASP A 319 -9.74 11.58 -25.86
CA ASP A 319 -11.12 11.58 -25.38
C ASP A 319 -11.21 10.93 -23.97
N GLU A 320 -12.42 10.89 -23.40
CA GLU A 320 -12.68 10.30 -22.08
C GLU A 320 -13.38 8.93 -22.20
N MET A 321 -13.17 8.21 -23.32
CA MET A 321 -13.84 6.91 -23.58
C MET A 321 -13.54 5.83 -22.52
N PHE A 322 -12.44 5.97 -21.78
CA PHE A 322 -11.98 5.03 -20.77
C PHE A 322 -12.13 5.59 -19.35
N LEU A 323 -13.00 6.57 -19.14
CA LEU A 323 -13.32 7.12 -17.82
C LEU A 323 -14.67 6.59 -17.35
N ASN A 324 -14.69 5.96 -16.17
CA ASN A 324 -15.89 5.45 -15.52
C ASN A 324 -16.68 4.40 -16.33
N VAL A 325 -15.98 3.38 -16.85
CA VAL A 325 -16.62 2.35 -17.70
C VAL A 325 -16.71 0.99 -17.02
N THR A 326 -17.73 0.22 -17.39
CA THR A 326 -17.85 -1.20 -17.00
C THR A 326 -16.75 -2.04 -17.63
N ASP A 327 -16.53 -3.25 -17.11
CA ASP A 327 -15.61 -4.23 -17.71
C ASP A 327 -16.02 -4.57 -19.16
N SER A 328 -17.32 -4.66 -19.45
CA SER A 328 -17.81 -4.92 -20.81
C SER A 328 -17.58 -3.74 -21.76
N GLN A 329 -17.85 -2.51 -21.32
CA GLN A 329 -17.58 -1.31 -22.12
C GLN A 329 -16.09 -1.12 -22.38
N LEU A 330 -15.25 -1.39 -21.37
CA LEU A 330 -13.79 -1.32 -21.50
C LEU A 330 -13.29 -2.27 -22.59
N LEU A 331 -13.74 -3.54 -22.55
CA LEU A 331 -13.37 -4.55 -23.54
C LEU A 331 -13.93 -4.26 -24.94
N GLU A 332 -15.10 -3.64 -25.05
CA GLU A 332 -15.69 -3.24 -26.34
C GLU A 332 -14.90 -2.10 -27.01
N ALA A 333 -14.37 -1.17 -26.22
CA ALA A 333 -13.56 -0.04 -26.70
C ALA A 333 -12.06 -0.37 -26.88
N ASP A 334 -11.65 -1.57 -26.46
CA ASP A 334 -10.26 -2.03 -26.41
C ASP A 334 -9.64 -2.18 -27.80
N SER A 335 -8.32 -2.32 -27.85
CA SER A 335 -7.59 -2.60 -29.08
C SER A 335 -7.82 -4.06 -29.53
N PRO A 336 -7.52 -4.38 -30.80
CA PRO A 336 -7.60 -5.76 -31.29
C PRO A 336 -6.70 -6.76 -30.54
N VAL A 337 -5.70 -6.30 -29.79
CA VAL A 337 -4.80 -7.15 -29.00
C VAL A 337 -5.27 -7.37 -27.56
N GLN A 338 -6.44 -6.83 -27.19
CA GLN A 338 -7.11 -7.03 -25.90
C GLN A 338 -6.22 -6.69 -24.69
N GLU A 339 -5.77 -5.43 -24.63
CA GLU A 339 -4.87 -4.92 -23.59
C GLU A 339 -5.53 -4.84 -22.21
N HIS A 340 -6.86 -4.78 -22.13
CA HIS A 340 -7.64 -4.68 -20.89
C HIS A 340 -8.14 -6.03 -20.37
N VAL A 341 -7.37 -7.09 -20.60
CA VAL A 341 -7.62 -8.43 -20.04
C VAL A 341 -6.71 -8.67 -18.84
N LEU A 342 -7.31 -8.82 -17.66
CA LEU A 342 -6.60 -9.04 -16.41
C LEU A 342 -5.60 -10.21 -16.48
N SER A 343 -4.37 -9.96 -16.00
CA SER A 343 -3.41 -11.00 -15.70
C SER A 343 -3.93 -11.96 -14.61
N GLU A 344 -3.41 -13.18 -14.57
CA GLU A 344 -3.90 -14.25 -13.67
C GLU A 344 -3.97 -13.83 -12.20
N GLU A 345 -2.99 -13.04 -11.73
CA GLU A 345 -2.92 -12.53 -10.36
C GLU A 345 -4.14 -11.70 -9.91
N TRP A 346 -4.87 -11.11 -10.87
CA TRP A 346 -5.99 -10.21 -10.60
C TRP A 346 -7.36 -10.88 -10.72
N LYS A 347 -7.47 -12.06 -11.33
CA LYS A 347 -8.78 -12.67 -11.64
C LYS A 347 -9.65 -12.92 -10.41
N GLU A 348 -9.04 -13.18 -9.27
CA GLU A 348 -9.74 -13.44 -8.00
C GLU A 348 -9.71 -12.24 -7.03
N THR A 349 -8.91 -11.21 -7.32
CA THR A 349 -8.65 -10.12 -6.38
C THR A 349 -9.13 -8.77 -6.88
N ALA A 350 -9.16 -8.52 -8.19
CA ALA A 350 -9.64 -7.26 -8.74
C ALA A 350 -11.17 -7.13 -8.59
N PRO A 351 -11.68 -5.94 -8.25
CA PRO A 351 -13.10 -5.72 -8.15
C PRO A 351 -13.76 -5.72 -9.55
N ALA A 352 -14.98 -6.24 -9.62
CA ALA A 352 -15.78 -6.24 -10.85
C ALA A 352 -16.43 -4.88 -11.08
N CYS A 353 -16.39 -4.39 -12.32
CA CYS A 353 -17.01 -3.13 -12.74
C CYS A 353 -18.22 -3.43 -13.62
N THR A 354 -19.38 -3.69 -13.01
CA THR A 354 -20.56 -4.23 -13.73
C THR A 354 -21.71 -3.24 -13.91
N ALA A 355 -21.72 -2.15 -13.15
CA ALA A 355 -22.79 -1.16 -13.23
C ALA A 355 -22.38 0.01 -14.12
N ALA A 356 -23.28 0.43 -15.00
CA ALA A 356 -23.09 1.63 -15.82
C ALA A 356 -22.95 2.86 -14.92
N PHE A 357 -22.14 3.83 -15.37
CA PHE A 357 -21.88 5.04 -14.60
C PHE A 357 -23.15 5.85 -14.38
N ASP A 358 -23.41 6.14 -13.11
CA ASP A 358 -24.47 7.03 -12.64
C ASP A 358 -23.83 8.03 -11.65
N PRO A 359 -23.76 9.33 -11.99
CA PRO A 359 -23.13 10.32 -11.13
C PRO A 359 -23.84 10.50 -9.79
N ASP A 360 -25.15 10.27 -9.70
CA ASP A 360 -25.88 10.38 -8.44
C ASP A 360 -25.51 9.20 -7.52
N ALA A 361 -25.44 7.99 -8.06
CA ALA A 361 -24.98 6.82 -7.34
C ALA A 361 -23.51 6.97 -6.90
N ALA A 362 -22.64 7.39 -7.82
CA ALA A 362 -21.20 7.57 -7.56
C ALA A 362 -20.91 8.65 -6.50
N ASN A 363 -21.74 9.70 -6.42
CA ASN A 363 -21.67 10.71 -5.36
C ASN A 363 -22.35 10.32 -4.05
N GLY A 364 -22.96 9.12 -4.00
CA GLY A 364 -23.55 8.55 -2.80
C GLY A 364 -22.53 8.24 -1.71
N ALA A 365 -23.02 7.84 -0.53
CA ALA A 365 -22.17 7.48 0.60
C ALA A 365 -21.34 6.21 0.29
N ASP A 366 -20.02 6.33 0.37
CA ASP A 366 -19.10 5.18 0.27
C ASP A 366 -18.82 4.57 1.66
N ALA A 367 -18.64 3.25 1.72
CA ALA A 367 -18.09 2.60 2.90
C ALA A 367 -16.63 3.02 3.07
N GLN A 368 -16.36 4.05 3.88
CA GLN A 368 -15.05 4.71 3.96
C GLN A 368 -13.86 3.78 4.30
N ALA A 369 -14.10 2.60 4.86
CA ALA A 369 -13.06 1.65 5.22
C ALA A 369 -13.21 0.31 4.46
N ASN A 370 -12.09 -0.30 4.09
CA ASN A 370 -12.06 -1.68 3.57
C ASN A 370 -11.79 -2.71 4.68
N VAL A 371 -11.32 -2.25 5.84
CA VAL A 371 -11.02 -3.05 7.02
C VAL A 371 -11.91 -2.60 8.17
N PHE A 372 -12.60 -3.54 8.80
CA PHE A 372 -13.49 -3.30 9.93
C PHE A 372 -13.13 -4.21 11.10
N ALA A 373 -13.43 -3.77 12.32
CA ALA A 373 -13.35 -4.61 13.51
C ALA A 373 -14.24 -5.86 13.33
N PRO A 374 -13.76 -7.07 13.68
CA PRO A 374 -14.58 -8.27 13.55
C PRO A 374 -15.72 -8.29 14.56
N GLU A 375 -16.81 -8.95 14.18
CA GLU A 375 -17.91 -9.24 15.09
C GLU A 375 -17.73 -10.64 15.69
N MET A 376 -18.07 -10.79 16.97
CA MET A 376 -18.15 -12.12 17.60
C MET A 376 -19.33 -12.90 17.01
N VAL A 377 -19.13 -14.19 16.74
CA VAL A 377 -20.24 -15.08 16.31
C VAL A 377 -21.24 -15.30 17.45
N THR A 378 -20.73 -15.52 18.66
CA THR A 378 -21.55 -15.67 19.86
C THR A 378 -20.98 -14.84 21.00
N ASP A 379 -21.85 -14.37 21.90
CA ASP A 379 -21.43 -13.66 23.10
C ASP A 379 -21.05 -14.59 24.25
N THR A 380 -21.01 -15.91 24.03
CA THR A 380 -20.67 -16.91 25.04
C THR A 380 -19.34 -17.59 24.74
N ILE A 381 -18.59 -17.90 25.79
CA ILE A 381 -17.33 -18.68 25.71
C ILE A 381 -17.45 -19.94 26.56
N ASN A 382 -16.78 -21.00 26.14
CA ASN A 382 -16.64 -22.22 26.93
C ASN A 382 -15.37 -22.14 27.78
N VAL A 383 -15.45 -22.56 29.03
CA VAL A 383 -14.29 -22.60 29.94
C VAL A 383 -14.23 -23.98 30.59
N ASP A 384 -13.29 -24.80 30.12
CA ASP A 384 -12.98 -26.09 30.73
C ASP A 384 -12.04 -25.89 31.92
N ASN A 385 -12.44 -26.46 33.06
CA ASN A 385 -11.80 -26.38 34.35
C ASN A 385 -11.69 -27.78 34.94
N THR A 386 -11.03 -28.68 34.22
CA THR A 386 -10.81 -30.09 34.62
C THR A 386 -9.44 -30.34 35.24
N GLN A 387 -8.52 -29.36 35.17
CA GLN A 387 -7.16 -29.47 35.67
C GLN A 387 -6.87 -28.41 36.72
N ALA A 388 -6.15 -28.77 37.78
CA ALA A 388 -5.81 -27.84 38.85
C ALA A 388 -4.99 -26.66 38.33
N ALA A 389 -5.29 -25.46 38.84
CA ALA A 389 -4.56 -24.23 38.49
C ALA A 389 -4.56 -23.85 36.99
N ARG A 390 -5.51 -24.40 36.20
CA ARG A 390 -5.57 -24.25 34.75
C ARG A 390 -7.00 -24.08 34.26
N LEU A 391 -7.20 -23.19 33.28
CA LEU A 391 -8.44 -23.03 32.54
C LEU A 391 -8.17 -23.12 31.03
N THR A 392 -8.98 -23.88 30.30
CA THR A 392 -8.97 -23.88 28.83
C THR A 392 -10.17 -23.10 28.33
N VAL A 393 -9.92 -21.95 27.70
CA VAL A 393 -10.94 -21.04 27.18
C VAL A 393 -11.13 -21.34 25.70
N GLY A 394 -12.33 -21.71 25.29
CA GLY A 394 -12.70 -21.98 23.90
C GLY A 394 -13.87 -21.11 23.43
N PHE A 395 -13.90 -20.79 22.15
CA PHE A 395 -14.93 -19.93 21.54
C PHE A 395 -15.11 -20.25 20.06
N GLU A 396 -16.11 -19.66 19.41
CA GLU A 396 -16.37 -19.86 17.99
C GLU A 396 -15.51 -18.90 17.13
N GLN A 397 -15.14 -19.36 15.93
CA GLN A 397 -14.33 -18.59 14.99
C GLN A 397 -15.10 -17.39 14.46
N ALA A 398 -14.66 -16.16 14.74
CA ALA A 398 -15.16 -14.94 14.13
C ALA A 398 -14.80 -14.87 12.63
N GLU A 399 -15.70 -14.32 11.82
CA GLU A 399 -15.42 -14.05 10.41
C GLU A 399 -14.43 -12.90 10.26
N LYS A 400 -13.52 -13.03 9.29
CA LYS A 400 -12.55 -11.98 8.91
C LYS A 400 -11.72 -11.44 10.10
N CYS A 401 -11.43 -12.27 11.11
CA CYS A 401 -10.54 -11.92 12.22
C CYS A 401 -9.10 -12.41 11.97
N ASP A 402 -8.14 -11.72 12.56
CA ASP A 402 -6.72 -12.12 12.55
C ASP A 402 -6.30 -12.79 13.86
N GLY A 403 -7.05 -12.57 14.94
CA GLY A 403 -6.85 -13.22 16.22
C GLY A 403 -7.83 -12.74 17.28
N TYR A 404 -7.53 -13.06 18.53
CA TYR A 404 -8.37 -12.79 19.69
C TYR A 404 -7.54 -12.28 20.86
N GLU A 405 -8.16 -11.45 21.67
CA GLU A 405 -7.63 -11.01 22.96
C GLU A 405 -8.54 -11.53 24.07
N ILE A 406 -7.93 -12.22 25.02
CA ILE A 406 -8.59 -12.81 26.18
C ILE A 406 -8.19 -11.99 27.40
N TRP A 407 -9.19 -11.48 28.10
CA TRP A 407 -9.00 -10.85 29.39
C TRP A 407 -9.40 -11.81 30.49
N TYR A 408 -8.58 -11.92 31.53
CA TYR A 408 -8.93 -12.66 32.73
C TYR A 408 -8.48 -11.94 34.01
N ALA A 409 -9.25 -12.10 35.08
CA ALA A 409 -8.95 -11.48 36.37
C ALA A 409 -9.57 -12.25 37.53
N SER A 410 -8.95 -12.20 38.70
CA SER A 410 -9.51 -12.76 39.95
C SER A 410 -10.53 -11.84 40.65
N ASN A 411 -10.90 -10.72 40.01
CA ASN A 411 -11.85 -9.75 40.52
C ASN A 411 -12.98 -9.50 39.50
N ALA A 412 -14.19 -9.27 40.01
CA ALA A 412 -15.39 -9.13 39.16
C ALA A 412 -15.35 -7.87 38.27
N GLY A 413 -14.58 -6.86 38.65
CA GLY A 413 -14.40 -5.63 37.87
C GLY A 413 -13.51 -5.82 36.64
N MET A 414 -12.74 -6.91 36.58
CA MET A 414 -11.71 -7.17 35.56
C MET A 414 -10.71 -6.01 35.41
N LEU A 415 -10.37 -5.36 36.53
CA LEU A 415 -9.42 -4.25 36.57
C LEU A 415 -8.51 -4.36 37.81
N PRO A 416 -7.17 -4.47 37.63
CA PRO A 416 -6.53 -4.83 36.36
C PRO A 416 -6.96 -6.24 35.92
N ALA A 417 -6.99 -6.47 34.61
CA ALA A 417 -7.08 -7.79 34.01
C ALA A 417 -5.73 -8.14 33.36
N ASP A 418 -5.37 -9.40 33.46
CA ASP A 418 -4.33 -9.99 32.62
C ASP A 418 -4.90 -10.14 31.21
N GLN A 419 -4.05 -9.93 30.21
CA GLN A 419 -4.42 -9.92 28.80
C GLN A 419 -3.49 -10.85 28.05
N VAL A 420 -4.07 -11.74 27.24
CA VAL A 420 -3.33 -12.65 26.38
C VAL A 420 -3.94 -12.65 25.00
N GLU A 421 -3.10 -12.82 23.99
CA GLU A 421 -3.54 -12.88 22.60
C GLU A 421 -3.34 -14.28 22.04
N THR A 422 -4.22 -14.66 21.12
CA THR A 422 -4.13 -15.94 20.43
C THR A 422 -4.73 -15.84 19.03
N GLU A 423 -4.16 -16.59 18.10
CA GLU A 423 -4.73 -16.77 16.75
C GLU A 423 -5.62 -18.03 16.69
N SER A 424 -5.64 -18.82 17.76
CA SER A 424 -6.45 -20.03 17.91
C SER A 424 -7.76 -19.73 18.61
N VAL A 425 -8.81 -20.49 18.27
CA VAL A 425 -10.12 -20.45 18.96
C VAL A 425 -10.13 -21.09 20.35
N SER A 426 -8.95 -21.44 20.85
CA SER A 426 -8.76 -22.04 22.17
C SER A 426 -7.42 -21.59 22.76
N PHE A 427 -7.41 -21.27 24.05
CA PHE A 427 -6.22 -20.88 24.78
C PHE A 427 -6.21 -21.46 26.18
N VAL A 428 -5.03 -21.84 26.64
CA VAL A 428 -4.82 -22.40 27.98
C VAL A 428 -4.22 -21.34 28.88
N ILE A 429 -4.96 -20.98 29.93
CA ILE A 429 -4.47 -20.11 31.00
C ILE A 429 -3.95 -20.99 32.13
N GLU A 430 -2.66 -20.88 32.42
CA GLU A 430 -1.97 -21.66 33.47
C GLU A 430 -1.54 -20.76 34.64
N GLY A 431 -1.10 -21.38 35.74
CA GLY A 431 -0.59 -20.65 36.91
C GLY A 431 -1.67 -19.95 37.74
N LEU A 432 -2.93 -20.36 37.59
CA LEU A 432 -4.06 -19.82 38.32
C LEU A 432 -4.12 -20.38 39.74
N LYS A 433 -4.75 -19.64 40.66
CA LYS A 433 -4.89 -20.10 42.05
C LYS A 433 -6.13 -20.99 42.18
N SER A 434 -5.92 -22.27 42.51
CA SER A 434 -7.00 -23.21 42.86
C SER A 434 -7.91 -22.67 43.96
N GLY A 435 -9.21 -22.94 43.85
CA GLY A 435 -10.26 -22.45 44.75
C GLY A 435 -10.57 -20.95 44.63
N LYS A 436 -9.95 -20.21 43.70
CA LYS A 436 -10.25 -18.80 43.45
C LYS A 436 -11.16 -18.63 42.26
N ASP A 437 -12.05 -17.64 42.36
CA ASP A 437 -12.87 -17.19 41.25
C ASP A 437 -12.02 -16.39 40.26
N TYR A 438 -12.18 -16.71 38.98
CA TYR A 438 -11.68 -15.94 37.86
C TYR A 438 -12.83 -15.55 36.92
N TYR A 439 -12.70 -14.38 36.32
CA TYR A 439 -13.61 -13.82 35.35
C TYR A 439 -12.90 -13.72 34.02
N ILE A 440 -13.51 -14.24 32.95
CA ILE A 440 -12.90 -14.34 31.62
C ILE A 440 -13.86 -13.72 30.58
N ARG A 441 -13.31 -13.01 29.60
CA ARG A 441 -14.01 -12.57 28.38
C ARG A 441 -13.04 -12.53 27.20
N VAL A 442 -13.56 -12.61 25.98
CA VAL A 442 -12.77 -12.67 24.75
C VAL A 442 -13.32 -11.65 23.76
N ARG A 443 -12.45 -11.00 22.98
CA ARG A 443 -12.85 -10.21 21.80
C ARG A 443 -11.98 -10.55 20.61
N PRO A 444 -12.50 -10.55 19.38
CA PRO A 444 -11.71 -10.74 18.19
C PRO A 444 -11.03 -9.43 17.81
N TYR A 445 -9.97 -9.51 17.02
CA TYR A 445 -9.36 -8.35 16.40
C TYR A 445 -8.99 -8.63 14.95
N ARG A 446 -8.82 -7.55 14.19
CA ARG A 446 -8.26 -7.55 12.84
C ARG A 446 -7.18 -6.48 12.75
N TRP A 447 -6.11 -6.74 12.03
CA TRP A 447 -5.13 -5.72 11.69
C TRP A 447 -5.67 -4.80 10.60
N ASP A 448 -5.37 -3.51 10.70
CA ASP A 448 -5.43 -2.56 9.59
C ASP A 448 -4.08 -2.50 8.84
N SER A 449 -4.04 -1.76 7.73
CA SER A 449 -2.83 -1.66 6.91
C SER A 449 -1.72 -0.80 7.55
N LYS A 450 -1.95 -0.25 8.74
CA LYS A 450 -0.97 0.47 9.57
C LYS A 450 -0.45 -0.41 10.71
N GLY A 451 -0.87 -1.67 10.77
CA GLY A 451 -0.47 -2.59 11.82
C GLY A 451 -1.09 -2.23 13.17
N GLU A 452 -2.23 -1.55 13.19
CA GLU A 452 -3.04 -1.36 14.39
C GLU A 452 -4.13 -2.42 14.47
N LYS A 453 -4.53 -2.78 15.70
CA LYS A 453 -5.60 -3.76 15.94
C LYS A 453 -6.95 -3.07 16.06
N LEU A 454 -7.86 -3.41 15.17
CA LEU A 454 -9.28 -3.09 15.25
C LEU A 454 -9.98 -4.17 16.06
N TYR A 455 -10.27 -3.85 17.32
CA TYR A 455 -10.92 -4.78 18.25
C TYR A 455 -12.44 -4.77 18.12
N GLY A 456 -13.03 -5.96 18.04
CA GLY A 456 -14.46 -6.17 18.17
C GLY A 456 -14.97 -6.01 19.61
N THR A 457 -16.27 -6.26 19.78
CA THR A 457 -16.90 -6.26 21.11
C THR A 457 -16.49 -7.49 21.91
N PHE A 458 -16.34 -7.33 23.24
CA PHE A 458 -16.16 -8.46 24.14
C PHE A 458 -17.38 -9.38 24.20
N SER A 459 -17.12 -10.67 24.36
CA SER A 459 -18.09 -11.65 24.83
C SER A 459 -18.59 -11.30 26.23
N LYS A 460 -19.71 -11.94 26.63
CA LYS A 460 -20.15 -11.94 28.02
C LYS A 460 -19.06 -12.52 28.91
N LYS A 461 -18.92 -11.87 30.06
CA LYS A 461 -18.01 -12.29 31.12
C LYS A 461 -18.48 -13.61 31.73
N VAL A 462 -17.62 -14.61 31.76
CA VAL A 462 -17.84 -15.90 32.43
C VAL A 462 -17.07 -15.92 33.74
N LYS A 463 -17.72 -16.39 34.81
CA LYS A 463 -17.11 -16.60 36.13
C LYS A 463 -16.86 -18.09 36.34
N VAL A 464 -15.65 -18.48 36.73
CA VAL A 464 -15.28 -19.87 37.04
C VAL A 464 -14.43 -19.91 38.31
N THR A 465 -14.71 -20.85 39.22
CA THR A 465 -13.86 -21.15 40.38
C THR A 465 -12.84 -22.21 39.97
N VAL A 466 -11.56 -21.87 39.89
CA VAL A 466 -10.50 -22.76 39.40
C VAL A 466 -10.36 -23.99 40.30
N LEU A 467 -10.20 -25.19 39.71
CA LEU A 467 -9.97 -26.44 40.45
C LEU A 467 -8.65 -26.43 41.22
#